data_AF-A0A960UWV4-F1
#
_entry.id   AF-A0A960UWV4-F1
#
_cell.length_a   1.000
_cell.length_b   1.000
_cell.length_c   1.000
_cell.angle_alpha   90.00
_cell.angle_beta   90.00
_cell.angle_gamma   90.00
#
_symmetry.space_group_name_H-M   'P 1'
#
loop_
_entity.id
_entity.type
_entity.pdbx_description
1 polymer ?
#
loop_
_entity_poly.entity_id
_entity_poly.type
_entity_poly.pdbx_seq_one_letter_code
_entity_poly.pdbx_strand_id
1 'polypeptide(L)'
;MDILNIIVDRVEEVNVFNLIQGRTPGRDTHLHTRVDEDLLREFLSELERIAYLSNQMEEGGLALELNLARRLRSAGQTFFDQFFPAQIQEKLRSSEGGFLFFHVDQSLASLPWELLYEGTCFLADKFSIGKNIAGFWSESLRAERDRLRVLIIADPTEDLDWARREGEGLLESL
;
A
#
# COMPACT_ATOMS: atom_id res chain seq x y z
N MET A 1 -10.38 -11.64 13.63
CA MET A 1 -9.69 -11.16 12.43
C MET A 1 -8.44 -10.45 12.94
N ASP A 2 -7.27 -10.95 12.58
CA ASP A 2 -6.02 -10.44 13.16
C ASP A 2 -5.65 -9.09 12.54
N ILE A 3 -5.23 -8.17 13.39
CA ILE A 3 -4.74 -6.85 13.01
C ILE A 3 -3.24 -6.84 13.25
N LEU A 4 -2.47 -6.70 12.18
CA LEU A 4 -1.03 -6.54 12.20
C LEU A 4 -0.70 -5.06 11.97
N ASN A 5 -0.01 -4.45 12.92
CA ASN A 5 0.49 -3.09 12.77
C ASN A 5 2.01 -3.15 12.60
N ILE A 6 2.51 -2.46 11.59
CA ILE A 6 3.94 -2.26 11.37
C ILE A 6 4.20 -0.77 11.46
N ILE A 7 4.96 -0.37 12.48
CA ILE A 7 5.46 1.00 12.62
C ILE A 7 6.83 1.04 11.95
N VAL A 8 7.04 2.03 11.09
CA VAL A 8 8.30 2.26 10.38
C VAL A 8 8.72 3.71 10.59
N ASP A 9 9.72 3.89 11.45
CA ASP A 9 10.37 5.17 11.65
C ASP A 9 11.64 5.20 10.77
N ARG A 10 11.86 6.30 10.06
CA ARG A 10 13.04 6.46 9.20
C ARG A 10 13.89 7.64 9.67
N VAL A 11 15.19 7.40 9.81
CA VAL A 11 16.20 8.43 10.07
C VAL A 11 17.30 8.26 9.04
N GLU A 12 17.40 9.23 8.12
CA GLU A 12 18.29 9.17 6.96
C GLU A 12 18.03 7.91 6.11
N GLU A 13 18.96 6.96 6.09
CA GLU A 13 18.86 5.70 5.35
C GLU A 13 18.46 4.52 6.24
N VAL A 14 18.25 4.74 7.54
CA VAL A 14 17.93 3.65 8.48
C VAL A 14 16.44 3.63 8.75
N ASN A 15 15.80 2.49 8.48
CA ASN A 15 14.43 2.23 8.88
C ASN A 15 14.45 1.40 10.17
N VAL A 16 13.65 1.79 11.16
CA VAL A 16 13.42 1.05 12.40
C VAL A 16 11.98 0.56 12.40
N PHE A 17 11.80 -0.73 12.68
CA PHE A 17 10.51 -1.39 12.62
C PHE A 17 10.06 -1.86 14.00
N ASN A 18 8.77 -1.64 14.28
CA ASN A 18 8.09 -2.23 15.42
C ASN A 18 6.82 -2.94 14.97
N LEU A 19 6.66 -4.20 15.40
CA LEU A 19 5.48 -5.01 15.09
C LEU A 19 4.56 -5.03 16.30
N ILE A 20 3.28 -4.76 16.09
CA ILE A 20 2.24 -4.85 17.12
C ILE A 20 1.14 -5.75 16.57
N GLN A 21 0.90 -6.88 17.24
CA GLN A 21 -0.19 -7.81 16.90
C GLN A 21 -1.28 -7.67 17.96
N GLY A 22 -2.45 -7.17 17.55
CA GLY A 22 -3.51 -6.80 18.49
C GLY A 22 -3.11 -5.67 19.44
N ARG A 23 -3.18 -5.90 20.76
CA ARG A 23 -2.80 -4.93 21.82
C ARG A 23 -1.42 -5.18 22.43
N THR A 24 -0.70 -6.17 21.94
CA THR A 24 0.57 -6.62 22.53
C THR A 24 1.72 -6.26 21.59
N PRO A 25 2.77 -5.56 22.08
CA PRO A 25 4.02 -5.45 21.34
C PRO A 25 4.51 -6.85 20.97
N GLY A 26 4.89 -7.04 19.70
CA GLY A 26 5.53 -8.27 19.26
C GLY A 26 6.83 -8.51 20.02
N ARG A 27 7.27 -9.77 20.08
CA ARG A 27 8.57 -10.12 20.68
C ARG A 27 9.75 -9.51 19.90
N ASP A 28 9.55 -9.25 18.61
CA ASP A 28 10.54 -8.64 17.72
C ASP A 28 10.44 -7.12 17.80
N THR A 29 11.26 -6.53 18.66
CA THR A 29 11.39 -5.07 18.79
C THR A 29 12.72 -4.61 18.22
N HIS A 30 12.76 -3.39 17.66
CA HIS A 30 13.98 -2.76 17.13
C HIS A 30 14.64 -3.47 15.95
N LEU A 31 13.85 -4.10 15.08
CA LEU A 31 14.37 -4.55 13.79
C LEU A 31 14.74 -3.33 12.96
N HIS A 32 15.80 -3.42 12.16
CA HIS A 32 16.20 -2.31 11.31
C HIS A 32 16.76 -2.79 9.97
N THR A 33 16.64 -1.93 8.96
CA THR A 33 17.30 -2.09 7.67
C THR A 33 17.95 -0.77 7.28
N ARG A 34 18.97 -0.84 6.42
CA ARG A 34 19.53 0.34 5.76
C ARG A 34 19.08 0.30 4.29
N VAL A 35 18.39 1.35 3.89
CA VAL A 35 17.78 1.55 2.57
C VAL A 35 18.10 2.99 2.19
N ASP A 36 18.97 3.20 1.21
CA ASP A 36 19.26 4.54 0.71
C ASP A 36 18.05 5.18 0.00
N GLU A 37 18.14 6.47 -0.32
CA GLU A 37 17.07 7.15 -1.06
C GLU A 37 16.98 6.69 -2.52
N ASP A 38 18.08 6.24 -3.10
CA ASP A 38 18.13 5.83 -4.51
C ASP A 38 17.24 4.61 -4.73
N LEU A 39 17.28 3.62 -3.84
CA LEU A 39 16.39 2.46 -3.88
C LEU A 39 14.90 2.86 -3.82
N LEU A 40 14.54 3.85 -2.99
CA LEU A 40 13.15 4.35 -2.93
C LEU A 40 12.73 4.99 -4.26
N ARG A 41 13.61 5.83 -4.83
CA ARG A 41 13.36 6.56 -6.08
C ARG A 41 13.29 5.62 -7.28
N GLU A 42 14.18 4.63 -7.34
CA GLU A 42 14.19 3.60 -8.39
C GLU A 42 12.90 2.80 -8.39
N PHE A 43 12.43 2.38 -7.20
CA PHE A 43 11.18 1.66 -7.08
C PHE A 43 9.99 2.48 -7.57
N LEU A 44 9.84 3.72 -7.08
CA LEU A 44 8.75 4.61 -7.49
C LEU A 44 8.81 4.93 -8.99
N SER A 45 10.00 5.20 -9.54
CA SER A 45 10.18 5.49 -10.96
C SER A 45 9.80 4.31 -11.85
N GLU A 46 10.13 3.08 -11.43
CA GLU A 46 9.74 1.89 -12.18
C GLU A 46 8.22 1.67 -12.14
N LEU A 47 7.57 1.93 -11.00
CA LEU A 47 6.10 1.88 -10.91
C LEU A 47 5.43 2.93 -11.79
N GLU A 48 5.91 4.18 -11.78
CA GLU A 48 5.41 5.24 -12.66
C GLU A 48 5.56 4.87 -14.13
N ARG A 49 6.69 4.27 -14.51
CA ARG A 49 6.92 3.79 -15.88
C ARG A 49 5.94 2.67 -16.25
N ILE A 50 5.69 1.73 -15.34
CA ILE A 50 4.72 0.64 -15.57
C ILE A 50 3.31 1.23 -15.73
N ALA A 51 2.90 2.13 -14.85
CA ALA A 51 1.59 2.79 -14.90
C ALA A 51 1.41 3.61 -16.18
N TYR A 52 2.43 4.38 -16.57
CA TYR A 52 2.42 5.14 -17.82
C TYR A 52 2.24 4.22 -19.04
N LEU A 53 3.02 3.14 -19.13
CA LEU A 53 2.89 2.18 -20.22
C LEU A 53 1.52 1.50 -20.23
N SER A 54 0.97 1.19 -19.05
CA SER A 54 -0.37 0.60 -18.93
C SER A 54 -1.47 1.56 -19.37
N ASN A 55 -1.37 2.85 -19.06
CA ASN A 55 -2.40 3.86 -19.39
C ASN A 55 -2.37 4.29 -20.86
N GLN A 56 -1.25 4.13 -21.56
CA GLN A 56 -1.16 4.39 -23.01
C GLN A 56 -1.82 3.27 -23.85
N MET A 57 -2.44 2.27 -23.21
CA MET A 57 -3.01 1.12 -23.88
C MET A 57 -4.54 1.24 -23.95
N GLU A 58 -5.08 1.34 -25.17
CA GLU A 58 -6.51 1.12 -25.42
C GLU A 58 -6.81 -0.38 -25.67
N GLU A 59 -5.88 -1.12 -26.31
CA GLU A 59 -5.95 -2.58 -26.49
C GLU A 59 -4.53 -3.19 -26.49
N GLY A 60 -4.13 -3.79 -25.38
CA GLY A 60 -2.85 -4.48 -25.23
C GLY A 60 -2.86 -5.91 -25.76
N GLY A 61 -1.83 -6.32 -26.49
CA GLY A 61 -1.61 -7.75 -26.73
C GLY A 61 -1.21 -8.47 -25.43
N LEU A 62 -1.81 -9.64 -25.17
CA LEU A 62 -1.59 -10.48 -23.97
C LEU A 62 -0.10 -10.62 -23.55
N ALA A 63 0.81 -10.70 -24.51
CA ALA A 63 2.25 -10.81 -24.23
C ALA A 63 2.84 -9.58 -23.54
N LEU A 64 2.36 -8.38 -23.87
CA LEU A 64 2.80 -7.13 -23.24
C LEU A 64 2.22 -7.00 -21.83
N GLU A 65 0.94 -7.34 -21.64
CA GLU A 65 0.31 -7.36 -20.31
C GLU A 65 1.05 -8.30 -19.36
N LEU A 66 1.36 -9.52 -19.82
CA LEU A 66 2.17 -10.48 -19.06
C LEU A 66 3.57 -9.93 -18.73
N ASN A 67 4.15 -9.14 -19.64
CA ASN A 67 5.45 -8.50 -19.40
C ASN A 67 5.35 -7.43 -18.32
N LEU A 68 4.36 -6.54 -18.39
CA LEU A 68 4.13 -5.49 -17.39
C LEU A 68 3.84 -6.09 -16.02
N ALA A 69 2.98 -7.10 -15.95
CA ALA A 69 2.69 -7.82 -14.71
C ALA A 69 3.95 -8.45 -14.11
N ARG A 70 4.81 -9.06 -14.94
CA ARG A 70 6.09 -9.63 -14.48
C ARG A 70 7.05 -8.54 -13.97
N ARG A 71 7.13 -7.38 -14.65
CA ARG A 71 7.94 -6.24 -14.19
C ARG A 71 7.44 -5.72 -12.85
N LEU A 72 6.13 -5.56 -12.69
CA LEU A 72 5.52 -5.13 -11.44
C LEU A 72 5.85 -6.09 -10.30
N ARG A 73 5.67 -7.40 -10.51
CA ARG A 73 6.03 -8.43 -9.52
C ARG A 73 7.52 -8.36 -9.17
N SER A 74 8.39 -8.24 -10.17
CA SER A 74 9.83 -8.16 -9.95
C SER A 74 10.21 -6.91 -9.15
N ALA A 75 9.67 -5.74 -9.49
CA ALA A 75 9.94 -4.50 -8.77
C ALA A 75 9.43 -4.58 -7.32
N GLY A 76 8.18 -5.02 -7.13
CA GLY A 76 7.57 -5.19 -5.82
C GLY A 76 8.31 -6.19 -4.95
N GLN A 77 8.81 -7.29 -5.52
CA GLN A 77 9.57 -8.31 -4.78
C GLN A 77 10.97 -7.82 -4.41
N THR A 78 11.70 -7.26 -5.37
CA THR A 78 13.05 -6.72 -5.15
C THR A 78 13.04 -5.64 -4.06
N PHE A 79 12.00 -4.79 -4.05
CA PHE A 79 11.85 -3.78 -3.01
C PHE A 79 11.45 -4.41 -1.67
N PHE A 80 10.51 -5.35 -1.65
CA PHE A 80 10.10 -6.07 -0.44
C PHE A 80 11.28 -6.75 0.27
N ASP A 81 12.10 -7.46 -0.50
CA ASP A 81 13.24 -8.23 0.03
C ASP A 81 14.37 -7.33 0.57
N GLN A 82 14.54 -6.12 0.02
CA GLN A 82 15.56 -5.17 0.46
C GLN A 82 15.06 -4.24 1.58
N PHE A 83 13.77 -3.86 1.55
CA PHE A 83 13.21 -2.90 2.48
C PHE A 83 12.97 -3.51 3.86
N PHE A 84 12.38 -4.71 3.91
CA PHE A 84 12.01 -5.35 5.16
C PHE A 84 13.12 -6.28 5.70
N PRO A 85 13.34 -6.32 7.01
CA PRO A 85 14.17 -7.33 7.65
C PRO A 85 13.52 -8.72 7.54
N ALA A 86 14.33 -9.77 7.53
CA ALA A 86 13.90 -11.16 7.29
C ALA A 86 12.73 -11.60 8.19
N GLN A 87 12.71 -11.17 9.45
CA GLN A 87 11.64 -11.49 10.41
C GLN A 87 10.29 -10.90 9.98
N ILE A 88 10.27 -9.68 9.44
CA ILE A 88 9.03 -9.07 8.91
C ILE A 88 8.61 -9.78 7.64
N GLN A 89 9.56 -10.10 6.76
CA GLN A 89 9.27 -10.86 5.55
C GLN A 89 8.63 -12.21 5.89
N GLU A 90 9.20 -12.96 6.82
CA GLU A 90 8.66 -14.24 7.29
C GLU A 90 7.27 -14.07 7.94
N LYS A 91 7.08 -13.02 8.75
CA LYS A 91 5.80 -12.74 9.37
C LYS A 91 4.71 -12.43 8.35
N LEU A 92 5.02 -11.63 7.34
CA LEU A 92 4.09 -11.32 6.25
C LEU A 92 3.78 -12.56 5.41
N ARG A 93 4.80 -13.37 5.07
CA ARG A 93 4.66 -14.64 4.34
C ARG A 93 3.84 -15.69 5.08
N SER A 94 4.07 -15.87 6.37
CA SER A 94 3.40 -16.88 7.20
C SER A 94 2.00 -16.50 7.67
N SER A 95 1.62 -15.23 7.58
CA SER A 95 0.28 -14.76 7.94
C SER A 95 -0.79 -15.37 7.03
N GLU A 96 -2.01 -15.57 7.55
CA GLU A 96 -3.18 -15.96 6.75
C GLU A 96 -3.92 -14.77 6.13
N GLY A 97 -3.44 -13.54 6.36
CA GLY A 97 -4.07 -12.30 5.90
C GLY A 97 -4.80 -11.54 7.01
N GLY A 98 -5.78 -10.71 6.63
CA GLY A 98 -6.53 -9.86 7.58
C GLY A 98 -6.27 -8.39 7.37
N PHE A 99 -6.10 -7.63 8.46
CA PHE A 99 -5.81 -6.19 8.38
C PHE A 99 -4.34 -5.93 8.62
N LEU A 100 -3.72 -5.17 7.71
CA LEU A 100 -2.34 -4.72 7.82
C LEU A 100 -2.30 -3.19 7.84
N PHE A 101 -1.88 -2.61 8.96
CA PHE A 101 -1.77 -1.16 9.12
C PHE A 101 -0.30 -0.74 9.19
N PHE A 102 0.11 0.09 8.24
CA PHE A 102 1.41 0.73 8.24
C PHE A 102 1.31 2.09 8.94
N HIS A 103 2.15 2.32 9.95
CA HIS A 103 2.35 3.64 10.55
C HIS A 103 3.74 4.09 10.14
N VAL A 104 3.82 5.02 9.20
CA VAL A 104 5.08 5.34 8.51
C VAL A 104 5.50 6.78 8.74
N ASP A 105 6.81 6.98 8.76
CA ASP A 105 7.40 8.30 8.65
C ASP A 105 6.96 9.01 7.35
N GLN A 106 6.96 10.35 7.36
CA GLN A 106 6.55 11.16 6.21
C GLN A 106 7.40 10.91 4.96
N SER A 107 8.69 10.60 5.11
CA SER A 107 9.58 10.28 3.98
C SER A 107 9.17 9.01 3.22
N LEU A 108 8.41 8.11 3.86
CA LEU A 108 7.95 6.86 3.29
C LEU A 108 6.48 6.93 2.82
N ALA A 109 5.84 8.10 2.94
CA ALA A 109 4.43 8.29 2.66
C ALA A 109 4.02 7.96 1.22
N SER A 110 4.91 8.17 0.25
CA SER A 110 4.64 7.93 -1.17
C SER A 110 4.67 6.44 -1.55
N LEU A 111 5.18 5.56 -0.70
CA LEU A 111 5.32 4.15 -1.03
C LEU A 111 3.95 3.45 -1.11
N PRO A 112 3.69 2.70 -2.21
CA PRO A 112 2.50 1.88 -2.37
C PRO A 112 2.75 0.49 -1.78
N TRP A 113 2.63 0.37 -0.45
CA TRP A 113 2.88 -0.88 0.28
C TRP A 113 2.04 -2.05 -0.23
N GLU A 114 0.86 -1.76 -0.75
CA GLU A 114 -0.06 -2.71 -1.35
C GLU A 114 0.52 -3.43 -2.58
N LEU A 115 1.45 -2.79 -3.31
CA LEU A 115 2.09 -3.32 -4.51
C LEU A 115 3.36 -4.13 -4.22
N LEU A 116 3.70 -4.34 -2.95
CA LEU A 116 4.82 -5.20 -2.60
C LEU A 116 4.46 -6.67 -2.81
N TYR A 117 5.39 -7.42 -3.40
CA TYR A 117 5.17 -8.82 -3.77
C TYR A 117 5.99 -9.73 -2.87
N GLU A 118 5.33 -10.58 -2.08
CA GLU A 118 6.03 -11.40 -1.07
C GLU A 118 6.72 -12.65 -1.64
N GLY A 119 6.55 -12.89 -2.95
CA GLY A 119 7.06 -14.04 -3.71
C GLY A 119 5.96 -14.89 -4.33
N THR A 120 4.75 -14.88 -3.75
CA THR A 120 3.58 -15.66 -4.21
C THR A 120 2.41 -14.78 -4.66
N CYS A 121 2.19 -13.65 -3.98
CA CYS A 121 1.12 -12.70 -4.26
C CYS A 121 1.53 -11.28 -3.82
N PHE A 122 0.74 -10.28 -4.20
CA PHE A 122 0.89 -8.93 -3.66
C PHE A 122 0.32 -8.87 -2.24
N LEU A 123 0.83 -7.94 -1.42
CA LEU A 123 0.27 -7.75 -0.08
C LEU A 123 -1.23 -7.39 -0.12
N ALA A 124 -1.67 -6.66 -1.15
CA ALA A 124 -3.08 -6.33 -1.39
C ALA A 124 -3.99 -7.57 -1.60
N ASP A 125 -3.45 -8.65 -2.16
CA ASP A 125 -4.20 -9.88 -2.42
C ASP A 125 -4.53 -10.63 -1.12
N LYS A 126 -3.76 -10.36 -0.06
CA LYS A 126 -3.76 -11.08 1.21
C LYS A 126 -4.29 -10.25 2.38
N PHE A 127 -4.07 -8.94 2.34
CA PHE A 127 -4.41 -8.03 3.42
C PHE A 127 -5.29 -6.88 2.94
N SER A 128 -6.24 -6.48 3.78
CA SER A 128 -6.82 -5.14 3.73
C SER A 128 -5.84 -4.16 4.36
N ILE A 129 -5.23 -3.30 3.53
CA ILE A 129 -4.12 -2.45 3.94
C ILE A 129 -4.60 -1.04 4.27
N GLY A 130 -4.14 -0.51 5.40
CA GLY A 130 -4.27 0.90 5.76
C GLY A 130 -2.89 1.54 6.01
N LYS A 131 -2.80 2.85 5.82
CA LYS A 131 -1.57 3.62 6.04
C LYS A 131 -1.88 4.90 6.83
N ASN A 132 -1.12 5.13 7.89
CA ASN A 132 -1.06 6.41 8.61
C ASN A 132 0.34 7.02 8.46
N ILE A 133 0.40 8.33 8.27
CA ILE A 133 1.64 9.09 8.11
C ILE A 133 1.88 9.91 9.39
N ALA A 134 3.13 10.00 9.83
CA ALA A 134 3.55 10.77 11.01
C ALA A 134 2.97 10.27 12.34
N GLY A 135 2.72 8.95 12.45
CA GLY A 135 2.55 8.24 13.73
C GLY A 135 1.34 8.59 14.58
N PHE A 136 0.47 9.52 14.17
CA PHE A 136 -0.66 9.94 14.99
C PHE A 136 -1.92 9.15 14.67
N TRP A 137 -2.05 7.96 15.24
CA TRP A 137 -3.33 7.26 15.29
C TRP A 137 -4.16 7.79 16.46
N SER A 138 -5.08 8.69 16.15
CA SER A 138 -6.15 9.09 17.06
C SER A 138 -7.39 8.28 16.66
N GLU A 139 -7.77 7.30 17.48
CA GLU A 139 -9.05 6.63 17.37
C GLU A 139 -10.15 7.65 17.71
N SER A 140 -10.58 8.45 16.73
CA SER A 140 -11.73 9.32 16.92
C SER A 140 -12.95 8.41 17.01
N LEU A 141 -13.49 8.21 18.21
CA LEU A 141 -14.79 7.58 18.44
C LEU A 141 -15.85 8.47 17.78
N ARG A 142 -16.03 8.31 16.47
CA ARG A 142 -17.17 8.89 15.76
C ARG A 142 -18.39 8.13 16.26
N ALA A 143 -19.36 8.85 16.81
CA ALA A 143 -20.65 8.26 17.12
C ALA A 143 -21.22 7.61 15.85
N GLU A 144 -21.71 6.37 15.98
CA GLU A 144 -22.45 5.72 14.91
C GLU A 144 -23.57 6.66 14.44
N ARG A 145 -23.62 6.90 13.13
CA ARG A 145 -24.65 7.73 12.53
C ARG A 145 -25.77 6.82 12.06
N ASP A 146 -26.99 7.06 12.52
CA ASP A 146 -28.21 6.32 12.12
C ASP A 146 -28.50 6.37 10.61
N ARG A 147 -27.89 7.32 9.88
CA ARG A 147 -27.99 7.44 8.42
C ARG A 147 -26.65 7.83 7.80
N LEU A 148 -26.27 7.09 6.76
CA LEU A 148 -25.12 7.42 5.93
C LEU A 148 -25.45 8.70 5.15
N ARG A 149 -24.70 9.77 5.41
CA ARG A 149 -24.73 11.01 4.60
C ARG A 149 -23.46 11.02 3.77
N VAL A 150 -23.61 10.80 2.47
CA VAL A 150 -22.50 10.72 1.51
C VAL A 150 -22.48 12.01 0.69
N LEU A 151 -21.29 12.59 0.51
CA LEU A 151 -21.04 13.62 -0.50
C LEU A 151 -20.24 12.95 -1.62
N ILE A 152 -20.83 12.86 -2.81
CA ILE A 152 -20.15 12.38 -4.00
C ILE A 152 -19.69 13.61 -4.79
N ILE A 153 -18.38 13.69 -5.06
CA ILE A 153 -17.80 14.68 -5.97
C ILE A 153 -17.27 13.88 -7.14
N ALA A 154 -17.90 14.01 -8.30
CA ALA A 154 -17.53 13.32 -9.53
C ALA A 154 -17.21 14.36 -10.60
N ASP A 155 -16.07 14.20 -11.27
CA ASP A 155 -15.64 15.03 -12.39
C ASP A 155 -15.73 16.57 -12.13
N PRO A 156 -15.08 17.10 -11.07
CA PRO A 156 -15.19 18.51 -10.71
C PRO A 156 -14.55 19.47 -11.75
N THR A 157 -13.71 18.94 -12.63
CA THR A 157 -12.99 19.67 -13.69
C THR A 157 -13.64 19.51 -15.07
N GLU A 158 -14.71 18.71 -15.18
CA GLU A 158 -15.47 18.44 -16.40
C GLU A 158 -14.66 17.78 -17.54
N ASP A 159 -13.54 17.14 -17.24
CA ASP A 159 -12.62 16.51 -18.19
C ASP A 159 -12.46 14.99 -18.00
N LEU A 160 -13.23 14.38 -17.08
CA LEU A 160 -13.21 12.96 -16.76
C LEU A 160 -14.58 12.29 -16.97
N ASP A 161 -14.95 12.08 -18.24
CA ASP A 161 -16.24 11.49 -18.64
C ASP A 161 -16.61 10.19 -17.90
N TRP A 162 -15.63 9.31 -17.66
CA TRP A 162 -15.86 8.05 -16.95
C TRP A 162 -16.15 8.26 -15.46
N ALA A 163 -15.44 9.19 -14.81
CA ALA A 163 -15.69 9.54 -13.42
C ALA A 163 -17.09 10.15 -13.26
N ARG A 164 -17.53 10.96 -14.23
CA ARG A 164 -18.89 11.51 -14.25
C ARG A 164 -19.94 10.41 -14.31
N ARG A 165 -19.83 9.50 -15.28
CA ARG A 165 -20.78 8.37 -15.45
C ARG A 165 -20.88 7.49 -14.21
N GLU A 166 -19.74 7.17 -13.61
CA GLU A 166 -19.69 6.38 -12.37
C GLU A 166 -20.35 7.12 -11.20
N GLY A 167 -20.04 8.42 -11.04
CA GLY A 167 -20.62 9.25 -9.99
C GLY A 167 -22.13 9.43 -10.10
N GLU A 168 -22.64 9.65 -11.31
CA GLU A 168 -24.08 9.72 -11.59
C GLU A 168 -24.77 8.37 -11.30
N GLY A 169 -24.18 7.25 -11.73
CA GLY A 169 -24.71 5.91 -11.45
C GLY A 169 -24.74 5.57 -9.94
N LEU A 170 -23.75 6.02 -9.17
CA LEU A 170 -23.76 5.87 -7.71
C LEU A 170 -24.85 6.72 -7.07
N LEU A 171 -25.05 7.96 -7.52
CA LEU A 171 -26.11 8.82 -7.01
C LEU A 171 -27.51 8.24 -7.24
N GLU A 172 -27.74 7.60 -8.38
CA GLU A 172 -29.03 6.96 -8.70
C GLU A 172 -29.32 5.70 -7.88
N SER A 173 -28.30 5.05 -7.32
CA SER A 173 -28.41 3.77 -6.60
C SER A 173 -28.45 3.88 -5.07
N LEU A 174 -28.19 5.07 -4.51
CA LEU A 174 -28.21 5.37 -3.07
C LEU A 174 -29.54 5.96 -2.60
#